data_AF-A0A821RCC4-F1
#
_entry.id   AF-A0A821RCC4-F1
#
_cell.length_a   1.000
_cell.length_b   1.000
_cell.length_c   1.000
_cell.angle_alpha   90.00
_cell.angle_beta   90.00
_cell.angle_gamma   90.00
#
_symmetry.space_group_name_H-M   'P 1'
#
loop_
_entity.id
_entity.type
_entity.pdbx_description
1 polymer ?
#
loop_
_entity_poly.entity_id
_entity_poly.type
_entity_poly.pdbx_seq_one_letter_code
_entity_poly.pdbx_strand_id
1 'polypeptide(L)'
;MTNTADNRVVPLFSIAKEAWELESPKHRRRSIIQEFALNTSTHGLPGIARSQSKHNCIFWTVSFFIFTGVMTYFVTQSIKNYFEYPTQTSVSIFVERSQVFPAVTFCNYSPARYDHLIEPFLNYTNSINATNTNDTTTFTVEQVVLLRDFLQVQSNT
;
A
#
# COMPACT_ATOMS: atom_id res chain seq x y z
N MET A 1 -94.29 -8.71 2.14
CA MET A 1 -93.56 -7.42 2.10
C MET A 1 -92.08 -7.74 2.10
N THR A 2 -91.49 -7.90 0.91
CA THR A 2 -90.09 -8.26 0.72
C THR A 2 -89.26 -6.98 0.68
N ASN A 3 -88.35 -6.84 1.63
CA ASN A 3 -87.47 -5.69 1.80
C ASN A 3 -86.38 -5.69 0.71
N THR A 4 -86.42 -4.70 -0.18
CA THR A 4 -85.53 -4.55 -1.35
C THR A 4 -84.30 -3.66 -1.08
N ALA A 5 -83.88 -3.51 0.18
CA ALA A 5 -82.86 -2.51 0.57
C ALA A 5 -81.48 -3.09 0.99
N ASP A 6 -81.35 -4.40 1.19
CA ASP A 6 -80.14 -4.97 1.81
C ASP A 6 -78.99 -5.26 0.81
N ASN A 7 -79.30 -5.56 -0.45
CA ASN A 7 -78.30 -6.09 -1.39
C ASN A 7 -77.44 -5.03 -2.12
N ARG A 8 -77.66 -3.73 -1.88
CA ARG A 8 -76.97 -2.64 -2.59
C ARG A 8 -75.82 -1.98 -1.81
N VAL A 9 -75.73 -2.21 -0.50
CA VAL A 9 -74.69 -1.61 0.37
C VAL A 9 -73.43 -2.48 0.43
N VAL A 10 -73.60 -3.81 0.28
CA VAL A 10 -72.52 -4.80 0.28
C VAL A 10 -71.38 -4.50 -0.72
N PRO A 11 -71.64 -4.16 -2.00
CA PRO A 11 -70.55 -3.95 -2.96
C PRO A 11 -69.78 -2.64 -2.74
N LEU A 12 -70.39 -1.63 -2.13
CA LEU A 12 -69.75 -0.31 -1.95
C LEU A 12 -68.79 -0.32 -0.76
N PHE A 13 -69.15 -1.05 0.31
CA PHE A 13 -68.27 -1.23 1.47
C PHE A 13 -67.03 -2.08 1.14
N SER A 14 -67.17 -3.11 0.30
CA SER A 14 -66.03 -3.92 -0.15
C SER A 14 -65.04 -3.13 -1.03
N ILE A 15 -65.54 -2.31 -1.96
CA ILE A 15 -64.69 -1.44 -2.79
C ILE A 15 -63.95 -0.41 -1.93
N ALA A 16 -64.64 0.21 -0.98
CA ALA A 16 -64.01 1.14 -0.06
C ALA A 16 -62.92 0.44 0.76
N LYS A 17 -63.22 -0.74 1.33
CA LYS A 17 -62.26 -1.51 2.14
C LYS A 17 -60.99 -1.85 1.34
N GLU A 18 -61.13 -2.33 0.10
CA GLU A 18 -59.99 -2.61 -0.79
C GLU A 18 -59.17 -1.35 -1.11
N ALA A 19 -59.84 -0.22 -1.36
CA ALA A 19 -59.19 1.07 -1.61
C ALA A 19 -58.42 1.59 -0.37
N TRP A 20 -59.01 1.49 0.83
CA TRP A 20 -58.35 1.87 2.09
C TRP A 20 -57.16 0.97 2.44
N GLU A 21 -57.23 -0.33 2.11
CA GLU A 21 -56.13 -1.28 2.35
C GLU A 21 -54.95 -1.07 1.38
N LEU A 22 -55.21 -0.69 0.12
CA LEU A 22 -54.20 -0.26 -0.85
C LEU A 22 -53.48 1.03 -0.43
N GLU A 23 -54.19 1.95 0.21
CA GLU A 23 -53.68 3.24 0.69
C GLU A 23 -52.92 3.13 2.03
N SER A 24 -52.96 1.98 2.70
CA SER A 24 -52.35 1.81 4.03
C SER A 24 -50.84 2.13 3.98
N PRO A 25 -50.29 2.81 5.01
CA PRO A 25 -48.89 3.26 5.01
C PRO A 25 -47.89 2.09 4.88
N LYS A 26 -48.31 0.88 5.26
CA LYS A 26 -47.50 -0.34 5.18
C LYS A 26 -47.43 -0.89 3.74
N HIS A 27 -48.54 -0.86 3.01
CA HIS A 27 -48.60 -1.26 1.60
C HIS A 27 -47.81 -0.26 0.74
N ARG A 28 -48.03 1.04 0.97
CA ARG A 28 -47.29 2.12 0.28
C ARG A 28 -45.77 2.02 0.47
N ARG A 29 -45.28 1.77 1.69
CA ARG A 29 -43.83 1.60 1.95
C ARG A 29 -43.24 0.36 1.26
N ARG A 30 -43.96 -0.77 1.24
CA ARG A 30 -43.49 -1.99 0.58
C ARG A 30 -43.39 -1.81 -0.94
N SER A 31 -44.36 -1.13 -1.54
CA SER A 31 -44.36 -0.80 -2.97
C SER A 31 -43.15 0.06 -3.35
N ILE A 32 -42.85 1.11 -2.59
CA ILE A 32 -41.70 1.99 -2.86
C ILE A 32 -40.36 1.24 -2.77
N ILE A 33 -40.17 0.44 -1.71
CA ILE A 33 -38.93 -0.33 -1.52
C ILE A 33 -38.77 -1.36 -2.65
N GLN A 34 -39.87 -1.98 -3.08
CA GLN A 34 -39.86 -2.96 -4.15
C GLN A 34 -39.55 -2.31 -5.50
N GLU A 35 -40.14 -1.16 -5.80
CA GLU A 35 -39.87 -0.40 -7.02
C GLU A 35 -38.39 0.04 -7.08
N PHE A 36 -37.85 0.56 -5.97
CA PHE A 36 -36.43 0.88 -5.87
C PHE A 36 -35.55 -0.36 -6.09
N ALA A 37 -35.86 -1.47 -5.41
CA ALA A 37 -35.06 -2.69 -5.50
C ALA A 37 -35.13 -3.35 -6.89
N LEU A 38 -36.18 -3.10 -7.69
CA LEU A 38 -36.27 -3.56 -9.07
C LEU A 38 -35.51 -2.65 -10.06
N ASN A 39 -35.39 -1.36 -9.75
CA ASN A 39 -34.77 -0.36 -10.62
C ASN A 39 -33.31 -0.03 -10.26
N THR A 40 -32.76 -0.59 -9.18
CA THR A 40 -31.36 -0.41 -8.82
C THR A 40 -30.43 -1.16 -9.79
N SER A 41 -29.23 -0.62 -10.01
CA SER A 41 -28.15 -1.29 -10.75
C SER A 41 -27.49 -2.42 -9.97
N THR A 42 -27.82 -2.58 -8.69
CA THR A 42 -27.24 -3.62 -7.82
C THR A 42 -27.80 -4.99 -8.20
N HIS A 43 -27.02 -5.85 -8.85
CA HIS A 43 -27.48 -7.13 -9.42
C HIS A 43 -28.23 -8.07 -8.45
N GLY A 44 -27.94 -8.04 -7.14
CA GLY A 44 -28.58 -8.92 -6.16
C GLY A 44 -29.98 -8.49 -5.71
N LEU A 45 -30.26 -7.17 -5.65
CA LEU A 45 -31.50 -6.62 -5.10
C LEU A 45 -32.74 -6.93 -5.96
N PRO A 46 -32.71 -6.80 -7.31
CA PRO A 46 -33.82 -7.18 -8.16
C PRO A 46 -34.16 -8.67 -8.06
N GLY A 47 -33.16 -9.53 -7.83
CA GLY A 47 -33.35 -10.97 -7.61
C GLY A 47 -34.17 -11.24 -6.35
N ILE A 48 -33.89 -10.54 -5.26
CA ILE A 48 -34.65 -10.61 -4.00
C ILE A 48 -36.07 -10.05 -4.19
N ALA A 49 -36.20 -8.89 -4.83
CA ALA A 49 -37.48 -8.20 -5.02
C ALA A 49 -38.45 -8.91 -5.99
N ARG A 50 -37.92 -9.67 -6.96
CA ARG A 50 -38.70 -10.47 -7.92
C ARG A 50 -39.05 -11.86 -7.39
N SER A 51 -38.39 -12.33 -6.33
CA SER A 51 -38.58 -13.68 -5.82
C SER A 51 -39.98 -13.89 -5.23
N GLN A 52 -40.78 -14.75 -5.86
CA GLN A 52 -42.10 -15.16 -5.33
C GLN A 52 -41.99 -16.34 -4.34
N SER A 53 -40.99 -17.20 -4.49
CA SER A 53 -40.71 -18.33 -3.60
C SER A 53 -39.77 -17.92 -2.46
N LYS A 54 -40.04 -18.41 -1.24
CA LYS A 54 -39.19 -18.20 -0.06
C LYS A 54 -37.78 -18.74 -0.26
N HIS A 55 -37.64 -19.89 -0.92
CA HIS A 55 -36.33 -20.50 -1.19
C HIS A 55 -35.46 -19.63 -2.09
N ASN A 56 -36.05 -19.08 -3.16
CA ASN A 56 -35.32 -18.20 -4.08
C ASN A 56 -34.94 -16.89 -3.40
N CYS A 57 -35.82 -16.33 -2.57
CA CYS A 57 -35.53 -15.13 -1.78
C CYS A 57 -34.34 -15.35 -0.84
N ILE A 58 -34.30 -16.50 -0.14
CA ILE A 58 -33.17 -16.87 0.73
C ILE A 58 -31.89 -17.01 -0.09
N PHE A 59 -31.94 -17.73 -1.23
CA PHE A 59 -30.78 -17.90 -2.11
C PHE A 59 -30.20 -16.56 -2.57
N TRP A 60 -31.03 -15.65 -3.08
CA TRP A 60 -30.60 -14.33 -3.54
C TRP A 60 -30.07 -13.47 -2.41
N THR A 61 -30.69 -13.55 -1.23
CA THR A 61 -30.25 -12.81 -0.04
C THR A 61 -28.88 -13.29 0.43
N VAL A 62 -28.70 -14.61 0.58
CA VAL A 62 -27.42 -15.21 0.98
C VAL A 62 -26.33 -14.90 -0.04
N SER A 63 -26.63 -15.08 -1.33
CA SER A 63 -25.67 -14.76 -2.40
C SER A 63 -25.26 -13.29 -2.36
N PHE A 64 -26.20 -12.37 -2.20
CA PHE A 64 -25.91 -10.94 -2.10
C PHE A 64 -24.93 -10.64 -0.96
N PHE A 65 -25.20 -11.14 0.25
CA PHE A 65 -24.30 -10.91 1.39
C PHE A 65 -22.92 -11.54 1.21
N ILE A 66 -22.83 -12.75 0.64
CA ILE A 66 -21.54 -13.40 0.36
C ILE A 66 -20.73 -12.56 -0.62
N PHE A 67 -21.31 -12.18 -1.77
CA PHE A 67 -20.59 -11.39 -2.78
C PHE A 67 -20.22 -10.00 -2.27
N THR A 68 -21.09 -9.34 -1.49
CA THR A 68 -20.74 -8.07 -0.84
C THR A 68 -19.61 -8.22 0.16
N GLY A 69 -19.59 -9.30 0.95
CA GLY A 69 -18.50 -9.59 1.89
C GLY A 69 -17.18 -9.82 1.17
N VAL A 70 -17.17 -10.66 0.13
CA VAL A 70 -15.99 -10.95 -0.70
C VAL A 70 -15.48 -9.68 -1.39
N MET A 71 -16.38 -8.87 -1.96
CA MET A 71 -16.03 -7.58 -2.56
C MET A 71 -15.38 -6.64 -1.54
N THR A 72 -15.96 -6.52 -0.35
CA THR A 72 -15.43 -5.66 0.73
C THR A 72 -14.05 -6.12 1.17
N TYR A 73 -13.85 -7.43 1.29
CA TYR A 73 -12.54 -8.01 1.60
C TYR A 73 -11.50 -7.65 0.53
N PHE A 74 -11.81 -7.89 -0.75
CA PHE A 74 -10.87 -7.57 -1.84
C PHE A 74 -10.57 -6.07 -1.94
N VAL A 75 -11.57 -5.20 -1.80
CA VAL A 75 -11.37 -3.74 -1.76
C VAL A 75 -10.44 -3.36 -0.61
N THR A 76 -10.64 -3.93 0.57
CA THR A 76 -9.78 -3.67 1.74
C THR A 76 -8.34 -4.10 1.49
N GLN A 77 -8.13 -5.28 0.91
CA GLN A 77 -6.79 -5.75 0.54
C GLN A 77 -6.14 -4.86 -0.52
N SER A 78 -6.88 -4.46 -1.55
CA SER A 78 -6.38 -3.52 -2.58
C SER A 78 -5.99 -2.18 -1.99
N ILE A 79 -6.77 -1.63 -1.05
CA ILE A 79 -6.42 -0.37 -0.36
C ILE A 79 -5.14 -0.55 0.46
N LYS A 80 -5.01 -1.65 1.21
CA LYS A 80 -3.79 -1.95 1.97
C LYS A 80 -2.58 -2.04 1.05
N ASN A 81 -2.66 -2.85 -0.01
CA ASN A 81 -1.57 -3.02 -0.97
C ASN A 81 -1.18 -1.70 -1.66
N TYR A 82 -2.14 -0.80 -1.91
CA TYR A 82 -1.85 0.53 -2.44
C TYR A 82 -0.99 1.36 -1.48
N PHE A 83 -1.33 1.36 -0.18
CA PHE A 83 -0.60 2.10 0.86
C PHE A 83 0.65 1.38 1.38
N GLU A 84 0.90 0.15 0.98
CA GLU A 84 2.19 -0.53 1.19
C GLU A 84 3.30 0.01 0.27
N TYR A 85 2.93 0.81 -0.74
CA TYR A 85 3.84 1.39 -1.74
C TYR A 85 4.84 0.37 -2.33
N PRO A 86 4.40 -0.82 -2.78
CA PRO A 86 5.32 -1.82 -3.32
C PRO A 86 5.90 -1.33 -4.65
N THR A 87 7.22 -1.44 -4.80
CA THR A 87 7.93 -1.07 -6.03
C THR A 87 8.37 -2.31 -6.81
N GLN A 88 8.02 -2.39 -8.09
CA GLN A 88 8.52 -3.41 -9.00
C GLN A 88 9.66 -2.83 -9.86
N THR A 89 10.84 -3.45 -9.81
CA THR A 89 11.96 -3.09 -10.69
C THR A 89 12.05 -4.09 -11.82
N SER A 90 11.97 -3.63 -13.07
CA SER A 90 12.22 -4.44 -14.27
C SER A 90 13.62 -4.13 -14.80
N VAL A 91 14.42 -5.18 -15.02
CA VAL A 91 15.76 -5.06 -15.58
C VAL A 91 15.75 -5.63 -16.99
N SER A 92 16.14 -4.82 -17.95
CA SER A 92 16.27 -5.21 -19.35
C SER A 92 17.63 -4.77 -19.88
N ILE A 93 18.19 -5.59 -20.78
CA ILE A 93 19.51 -5.36 -21.37
C ILE A 93 19.29 -5.02 -22.84
N PHE A 94 19.73 -3.84 -23.25
CA PHE A 94 19.69 -3.41 -24.64
C PHE A 94 21.11 -3.11 -25.12
N VAL A 95 21.40 -3.47 -26.37
CA VAL A 95 22.68 -3.16 -27.01
C VAL A 95 22.55 -1.83 -27.74
N GLU A 96 23.16 -0.79 -27.18
CA GLU A 96 23.22 0.53 -27.80
C GLU A 96 24.49 0.66 -28.67
N ARG A 97 24.37 1.28 -29.86
CA ARG A 97 25.53 1.50 -30.75
C ARG A 97 26.53 2.52 -30.21
N SER A 98 26.11 3.42 -29.33
CA SER A 98 26.94 4.48 -28.77
C SER A 98 26.62 4.62 -27.29
N GLN A 99 27.65 4.51 -26.45
CA GLN A 99 27.56 4.63 -24.99
C GLN A 99 28.59 5.66 -24.54
N VAL A 100 28.27 6.44 -23.50
CA VAL A 100 29.20 7.41 -22.93
C VAL A 100 30.36 6.65 -22.27
N PHE A 101 31.59 7.00 -22.63
CA PHE A 101 32.76 6.41 -21.99
C PHE A 101 32.80 6.82 -20.51
N PRO A 102 32.90 5.87 -19.56
CA PRO A 102 32.83 6.18 -18.14
C PRO A 102 34.09 6.89 -17.65
N ALA A 103 33.98 7.59 -16.53
CA ALA A 103 35.16 8.06 -15.82
C ALA A 103 35.92 6.85 -15.26
N VAL A 104 37.16 6.65 -15.73
CA VAL A 104 38.05 5.61 -15.22
C VAL A 104 39.01 6.25 -14.23
N THR A 105 38.92 5.86 -12.95
CA THR A 105 39.86 6.29 -11.92
C THR A 105 40.85 5.17 -11.63
N PHE A 106 42.14 5.47 -11.69
CA PHE A 106 43.21 4.56 -11.29
C PHE A 106 43.96 5.18 -10.11
N CYS A 107 44.27 4.36 -9.11
CA CYS A 107 45.09 4.74 -7.96
C CYS A 107 46.35 3.88 -7.93
N ASN A 108 47.47 4.46 -7.52
CA ASN A 108 48.65 3.68 -7.19
C ASN A 108 48.34 2.79 -5.96
N TYR A 109 48.81 1.54 -5.97
CA TYR A 109 48.71 0.65 -4.82
C TYR A 109 49.45 1.19 -3.60
N SER A 110 50.58 1.88 -3.82
CA SER A 110 51.34 2.48 -2.73
C SER A 110 50.59 3.68 -2.15
N PRO A 111 50.19 3.64 -0.86
CA PRO A 111 49.40 4.72 -0.25
C PRO A 111 50.25 5.96 0.07
N ALA A 112 51.56 5.80 0.20
CA ALA A 112 52.49 6.86 0.49
C ALA A 112 53.70 6.81 -0.45
N ARG A 113 54.27 7.98 -0.72
CA ARG A 113 55.51 8.15 -1.47
C ARG A 113 56.70 8.11 -0.52
N TYR A 114 57.73 7.35 -0.87
CA TYR A 114 58.90 7.20 -0.03
C TYR A 114 59.63 8.53 0.16
N ASP A 115 59.91 9.21 -0.94
CA ASP A 115 60.62 10.49 -1.01
C ASP A 115 59.88 11.65 -0.32
N HIS A 116 58.55 11.70 -0.41
CA HIS A 116 57.77 12.82 0.13
C HIS A 116 57.26 12.62 1.56
N LEU A 117 57.10 11.37 2.02
CA LEU A 117 56.47 11.10 3.31
C LEU A 117 57.28 10.15 4.19
N ILE A 118 57.74 9.02 3.64
CA ILE A 118 58.43 8.01 4.45
C ILE A 118 59.83 8.48 4.88
N GLU A 119 60.65 8.95 3.94
CA GLU A 119 62.03 9.40 4.23
C GLU A 119 62.07 10.60 5.20
N PRO A 120 61.28 11.68 5.01
CA PRO A 120 61.26 12.78 5.98
C PRO A 120 60.72 12.35 7.35
N PHE A 121 59.73 11.46 7.40
CA PHE A 121 59.20 10.92 8.65
C PHE A 121 60.24 10.07 9.40
N LEU A 122 61.01 9.25 8.67
CA LEU A 122 62.11 8.47 9.25
C LEU A 122 63.22 9.39 9.79
N ASN A 123 63.58 10.45 9.05
CA ASN A 123 64.56 11.44 9.53
C ASN A 123 64.06 12.18 10.78
N TYR A 124 62.79 12.59 10.79
CA TYR A 124 62.16 13.21 11.96
C TYR A 124 62.18 12.28 13.18
N THR A 125 61.69 11.05 13.05
CA THR A 125 61.62 10.08 14.15
C THR A 125 63.00 9.69 14.69
N ASN A 126 64.01 9.60 13.81
CA ASN A 126 65.41 9.42 14.22
C ASN A 126 65.95 10.62 14.99
N SER A 127 65.62 11.86 14.58
CA SER A 127 66.09 13.07 15.27
C SER A 127 65.58 13.19 16.72
N ILE A 128 64.39 12.65 17.01
CA ILE A 128 63.78 12.63 18.34
C ILE A 128 64.05 11.33 19.11
N ASN A 129 64.89 10.44 18.58
CA ASN A 129 65.19 9.12 19.14
C ASN A 129 63.94 8.26 19.46
N ALA A 130 62.89 8.34 18.64
CA ALA A 130 61.63 7.64 18.86
C ALA A 130 61.60 6.17 18.38
N THR A 131 62.71 5.63 17.87
CA THR A 131 62.74 4.37 17.09
C THR A 131 63.01 3.08 17.87
N ASN A 132 62.71 3.01 19.18
CA ASN A 132 63.07 1.86 20.03
C ASN A 132 61.92 0.86 20.32
N THR A 133 60.97 0.69 19.40
CA THR A 133 59.86 -0.26 19.59
C THR A 133 59.89 -1.32 18.49
N ASN A 134 60.32 -2.53 18.85
CA ASN A 134 60.47 -3.67 17.94
C ASN A 134 59.15 -4.39 17.62
N ASP A 135 58.01 -3.86 18.07
CA ASP A 135 56.71 -4.45 17.79
C ASP A 135 56.14 -3.94 16.47
N THR A 136 56.23 -4.78 15.45
CA THR A 136 55.73 -4.52 14.09
C THR A 136 54.26 -4.92 13.91
N THR A 137 53.61 -5.43 14.96
CA THR A 137 52.27 -6.04 14.85
C THR A 137 51.14 -5.12 15.29
N THR A 138 51.44 -4.05 16.04
CA THR A 138 50.41 -3.14 16.56
C THR A 138 50.77 -1.68 16.32
N PHE A 139 49.83 -0.93 15.72
CA PHE A 139 49.93 0.53 15.62
C PHE A 139 49.46 1.12 16.95
N THR A 140 50.40 1.67 17.72
CA THR A 140 50.13 2.21 19.06
C THR A 140 49.70 3.67 18.97
N VAL A 141 48.95 4.15 19.97
CA VAL A 141 48.46 5.54 20.02
C VAL A 141 49.61 6.56 19.97
N GLU A 142 50.77 6.23 20.53
CA GLU A 142 51.99 7.04 20.48
C GLU A 142 52.48 7.27 19.03
N GLN A 143 52.39 6.25 18.17
CA GLN A 143 52.78 6.37 16.75
C GLN A 143 51.81 7.28 15.98
N VAL A 144 50.54 7.32 16.37
CA VAL A 144 49.54 8.26 15.81
C VAL A 144 49.90 9.70 16.18
N VAL A 145 50.31 9.94 17.43
CA VAL A 145 50.70 11.26 17.92
C VAL A 145 51.96 11.74 17.20
N LEU A 146 52.98 10.89 17.07
CA LEU A 146 54.21 11.20 16.33
C LEU A 146 53.94 11.55 14.86
N LEU A 147 53.07 10.78 14.20
CA LEU A 147 52.70 11.07 12.81
C LEU A 147 51.94 12.40 12.70
N ARG A 148 51.03 12.69 13.63
CA ARG A 148 50.33 13.98 13.69
C ARG A 148 51.31 15.14 13.86
N ASP A 149 52.24 15.04 14.81
CA ASP A 149 53.20 16.10 15.11
C ASP A 149 54.12 16.34 13.91
N PHE A 150 54.60 15.28 13.26
CA PHE A 150 55.34 15.38 12.01
C PHE A 150 54.54 16.10 10.91
N LEU A 151 53.27 15.70 10.69
CA LEU A 151 52.42 16.32 9.68
C LEU A 151 52.11 17.79 9.99
N GLN A 152 51.98 18.16 11.27
CA GLN A 152 51.81 19.56 11.69
C GLN A 152 53.07 20.39 11.45
N VAL A 153 54.26 19.84 11.73
CA VAL A 153 55.54 20.50 11.42
C VAL A 153 55.67 20.74 9.91
N GLN A 154 55.38 19.72 9.11
CA GLN A 154 55.45 19.82 7.64
C GLN A 154 54.41 20.77 7.05
N SER A 155 53.26 20.95 7.70
CA SER A 155 52.22 21.88 7.26
C SER A 155 52.53 23.35 7.57
N ASN A 156 53.44 23.63 8.52
CA ASN A 156 53.80 24.97 8.96
C ASN A 156 55.09 25.49 8.30
N THR A 157 55.79 24.65 7.54
CA THR A 157 56.93 24.99 6.67
C THR A 157 56.48 25.18 5.23
#